data_AF-A0A2A2I8D6-F1
#
_entry.id   AF-A0A2A2I8D6-F1
#
_cell.length_a   1.000
_cell.length_b   1.000
_cell.length_c   1.000
_cell.angle_alpha   90.00
_cell.angle_beta   90.00
_cell.angle_gamma   90.00
#
_symmetry.space_group_name_H-M   'P 1'
#
loop_
_entity.id
_entity.type
_entity.pdbx_description
1 polymer ?
#
loop_
_entity_poly.entity_id
_entity_poly.type
_entity_poly.pdbx_seq_one_letter_code
_entity_poly.pdbx_strand_id
1 'polypeptide(L)'
;MKKLVVSVASIMKIGLIIAIILYQKPTTITQLHPDQTIDEQENQESLNDAEKPKTELLQPIHIDDPITYSLQNDELNITFDKGSNWITVPVEKDQLFDGEYNGNKRELIEVSYVLTQNRAAFLYSDGMDWDNKRILLTYSLDQGKTWKESVVTKPFPAMRFRKVDFLNDKFGYVIISGGRTMSQEFSTVFLTHDGGESWEETTNSGVTRLISDGGFIDETTGFLSFGTINPEEPDLYVTQDAGNTWTEAKVNIPAEYKEIFVQAEVPVKEGGYLAVLINQGPNGDYKGGKVKGKFISKDNGKTWEFQVEVNPNETEG
;
A
#
# COMPACT_ATOMS: atom_id res chain seq x y z
N MET A 1 -55.88 8.36 6.67
CA MET A 1 -54.50 8.83 6.88
C MET A 1 -53.49 8.48 5.76
N LYS A 2 -53.91 8.03 4.56
CA LYS A 2 -53.00 7.84 3.40
C LYS A 2 -53.06 8.95 2.33
N LYS A 3 -54.09 9.82 2.34
CA LYS A 3 -54.22 10.93 1.37
C LYS A 3 -53.56 12.26 1.81
N LEU A 4 -53.15 12.37 3.08
CA LEU A 4 -52.52 13.59 3.63
C LEU A 4 -50.98 13.57 3.50
N VAL A 5 -50.35 12.40 3.52
CA VAL A 5 -48.89 12.24 3.40
C VAL A 5 -48.41 12.42 1.95
N VAL A 6 -49.23 12.06 0.95
CA VAL A 6 -48.90 12.25 -0.48
C VAL A 6 -48.94 13.74 -0.90
N SER A 7 -49.70 14.58 -0.18
CA SER A 7 -49.77 16.02 -0.46
C SER A 7 -48.50 16.77 -0.04
N VAL A 8 -47.87 16.36 1.07
CA VAL A 8 -46.66 17.01 1.61
C VAL A 8 -45.42 16.67 0.77
N ALA A 9 -45.33 15.46 0.21
CA ALA A 9 -44.22 15.04 -0.64
C ALA A 9 -44.18 15.77 -2.00
N SER A 10 -45.33 16.19 -2.54
CA SER A 10 -45.42 16.91 -3.82
C SER A 10 -45.02 18.39 -3.71
N ILE A 11 -45.28 19.03 -2.57
CA ILE A 11 -44.92 20.43 -2.31
C ILE A 11 -43.39 20.58 -2.12
N MET A 12 -42.75 19.60 -1.48
CA MET A 12 -41.30 19.60 -1.25
C MET A 12 -40.49 19.45 -2.57
N LYS A 13 -41.00 18.67 -3.54
CA LYS A 13 -40.35 18.51 -4.85
C LYS A 13 -40.47 19.75 -5.75
N ILE A 14 -41.59 20.49 -5.67
CA ILE A 14 -41.77 21.74 -6.42
C ILE A 14 -40.86 22.84 -5.87
N GLY A 15 -40.66 22.90 -4.55
CA GLY A 15 -39.74 23.85 -3.91
C GLY A 15 -38.28 23.69 -4.36
N LEU A 16 -37.81 22.45 -4.52
CA LEU A 16 -36.44 22.16 -4.97
C LEU A 16 -36.21 22.53 -6.44
N ILE A 17 -37.22 22.36 -7.30
CA ILE A 17 -37.14 22.73 -8.73
C ILE A 17 -37.12 24.25 -8.90
N ILE A 18 -37.91 24.99 -8.11
CA ILE A 18 -37.91 26.47 -8.14
C ILE A 18 -36.56 27.04 -7.65
N ALA A 19 -35.94 26.42 -6.64
CA ALA A 19 -34.63 26.83 -6.15
C ALA A 19 -33.52 26.68 -7.20
N ILE A 20 -33.53 25.60 -8.00
CA ILE A 20 -32.56 25.36 -9.08
C ILE A 20 -32.75 26.38 -10.22
N ILE A 21 -33.99 26.73 -10.57
CA ILE A 21 -34.30 27.73 -11.62
C ILE A 21 -33.89 29.14 -11.17
N LEU A 22 -34.00 29.48 -9.88
CA LEU A 22 -33.56 30.77 -9.35
C LEU A 22 -32.02 30.87 -9.27
N TYR A 23 -31.32 29.75 -9.08
CA TYR A 23 -29.85 29.72 -9.00
C TYR A 23 -29.17 29.74 -10.39
N GLN A 24 -29.89 29.46 -11.47
CA GLN A 24 -29.36 29.39 -12.84
C GLN A 24 -29.67 30.61 -13.72
N LYS A 25 -30.05 31.77 -13.17
CA LYS A 25 -30.18 32.99 -13.99
C LYS A 25 -28.85 33.72 -14.12
N PRO A 26 -28.31 33.89 -15.35
CA PRO A 26 -27.15 34.76 -15.56
C PRO A 26 -27.55 36.23 -15.37
N THR A 27 -26.67 37.01 -14.76
CA THR A 27 -26.81 38.45 -14.56
C THR A 27 -26.83 39.16 -15.91
N THR A 28 -27.98 39.73 -16.28
CA THR A 28 -28.10 40.59 -17.47
C THR A 28 -27.34 41.89 -17.27
N ILE A 29 -26.32 42.13 -18.10
CA ILE A 29 -25.67 43.43 -18.23
C ILE A 29 -26.61 44.37 -18.99
N THR A 30 -26.92 45.52 -18.39
CA THR A 30 -27.70 46.60 -18.99
C THR A 30 -26.91 47.26 -20.11
N GLN A 31 -27.48 47.32 -21.32
CA GLN A 31 -26.98 48.16 -22.42
C GLN A 31 -27.32 49.64 -22.16
N LEU A 32 -26.32 50.51 -22.36
CA LEU A 32 -26.51 51.93 -22.66
C LEU A 32 -25.67 52.25 -23.92
N HIS A 33 -26.32 52.90 -24.88
CA HIS A 33 -25.72 53.66 -25.99
C HIS A 33 -26.57 54.95 -26.13
N PRO A 34 -26.07 56.09 -26.65
CA PRO A 34 -25.32 56.13 -27.91
C PRO A 34 -24.18 57.19 -28.04
N ASP A 35 -23.44 56.98 -29.13
CA ASP A 35 -22.76 57.96 -29.99
C ASP A 35 -21.33 58.48 -29.70
N GLN A 36 -20.46 58.07 -30.64
CA GLN A 36 -19.49 58.83 -31.41
C GLN A 36 -18.05 59.12 -30.91
N THR A 37 -17.15 58.64 -31.78
CA THR A 37 -15.91 59.24 -32.32
C THR A 37 -14.52 58.85 -31.78
N ILE A 38 -13.78 58.23 -32.71
CA ILE A 38 -12.37 58.46 -33.12
C ILE A 38 -11.25 57.69 -32.40
N ASP A 39 -10.50 56.97 -33.24
CA ASP A 39 -9.10 56.53 -33.21
C ASP A 39 -8.47 56.08 -31.89
N GLU A 40 -8.03 54.82 -31.86
CA GLU A 40 -6.59 54.49 -31.80
C GLU A 40 -6.41 52.97 -31.98
N GLN A 41 -5.94 52.58 -33.17
CA GLN A 41 -5.21 51.33 -33.33
C GLN A 41 -3.83 51.53 -32.71
N GLU A 42 -3.53 50.85 -31.60
CA GLU A 42 -2.21 50.26 -31.33
C GLU A 42 -2.24 49.43 -30.04
N ASN A 43 -1.55 48.29 -30.07
CA ASN A 43 -1.23 47.39 -28.95
C ASN A 43 -2.35 46.55 -28.31
N GLN A 44 -2.71 45.44 -28.96
CA GLN A 44 -2.98 44.18 -28.26
C GLN A 44 -2.45 42.98 -29.07
N GLU A 45 -1.13 42.79 -29.05
CA GLU A 45 -0.54 41.45 -29.15
C GLU A 45 0.04 41.07 -27.78
N SER A 46 -0.12 39.79 -27.42
CA SER A 46 0.43 39.10 -26.23
C SER A 46 -0.29 39.28 -24.88
N LEU A 47 -1.43 38.63 -24.71
CA LEU A 47 -1.79 38.03 -23.41
C LEU A 47 -2.63 36.77 -23.66
N ASN A 48 -1.98 35.67 -24.01
CA ASN A 48 -2.54 34.32 -23.90
C ASN A 48 -1.42 33.27 -23.93
N ASP A 49 -0.45 33.41 -23.02
CA ASP A 49 0.30 32.25 -22.56
C ASP A 49 -0.31 31.83 -21.23
N ALA A 50 -1.21 30.85 -21.28
CA ALA A 50 -1.53 30.07 -20.10
C ALA A 50 -0.21 29.41 -19.65
N GLU A 51 0.31 29.84 -18.51
CA GLU A 51 1.46 29.23 -17.86
C GLU A 51 1.19 27.72 -17.72
N LYS A 52 1.83 26.92 -18.58
CA LYS A 52 1.89 25.47 -18.37
C LYS A 52 2.54 25.24 -17.01
N PRO A 53 2.04 24.32 -16.18
CA PRO A 53 2.70 23.99 -14.92
C PRO A 53 4.15 23.62 -15.23
N LYS A 54 5.09 24.36 -14.63
CA LYS A 54 6.52 24.17 -14.81
C LYS A 54 6.91 22.86 -14.16
N THR A 55 7.15 21.82 -14.97
CA THR A 55 7.63 20.51 -14.52
C THR A 55 8.85 20.69 -13.62
N GLU A 56 8.78 20.17 -12.40
CA GLU A 56 9.89 20.21 -11.44
C GLU A 56 10.98 19.23 -11.87
N LEU A 57 12.24 19.57 -11.56
CA LEU A 57 13.36 18.65 -11.76
C LEU A 57 13.24 17.48 -10.79
N LEU A 58 13.28 16.27 -11.32
CA LEU A 58 13.18 15.04 -10.54
C LEU A 58 14.33 14.94 -9.53
N GLN A 59 13.98 14.74 -8.27
CA GLN A 59 14.88 14.47 -7.16
C GLN A 59 14.68 13.03 -6.65
N PRO A 60 15.77 12.30 -6.38
CA PRO A 60 15.70 10.97 -5.79
C PRO A 60 15.22 11.03 -4.33
N ILE A 61 14.40 10.07 -3.93
CA ILE A 61 14.01 9.89 -2.52
C ILE A 61 15.23 9.48 -1.67
N HIS A 62 16.10 8.61 -2.21
CA HIS A 62 17.35 8.19 -1.56
C HIS A 62 18.55 8.63 -2.42
N ILE A 63 19.18 9.75 -2.03
CA ILE A 63 20.23 10.43 -2.83
C ILE A 63 21.49 9.56 -2.99
N ASP A 64 21.84 8.77 -1.97
CA ASP A 64 23.07 7.98 -1.98
C ASP A 64 22.93 6.68 -2.78
N ASP A 65 21.69 6.23 -3.01
CA ASP A 65 21.39 4.95 -3.66
C ASP A 65 21.42 5.08 -5.19
N PRO A 66 22.14 4.17 -5.88
CA PRO A 66 22.14 4.15 -7.35
C PRO A 66 20.77 3.86 -7.94
N ILE A 67 19.97 3.07 -7.24
CA ILE A 67 18.65 2.65 -7.68
C ILE A 67 17.63 3.26 -6.73
N THR A 68 16.81 4.16 -7.24
CA THR A 68 15.83 4.90 -6.43
C THR A 68 14.71 5.41 -7.33
N TYR A 69 13.78 6.18 -6.76
CA TYR A 69 12.61 6.68 -7.44
C TYR A 69 12.31 8.13 -7.07
N SER A 70 11.36 8.72 -7.80
CA SER A 70 10.77 10.03 -7.55
C SER A 70 9.26 9.95 -7.80
N LEU A 71 8.49 10.67 -6.99
CA LEU A 71 7.02 10.81 -7.10
C LEU A 71 6.59 12.25 -7.45
N GLN A 72 7.53 13.05 -7.97
CA GLN A 72 7.29 14.41 -8.44
C GLN A 72 6.54 14.42 -9.77
N ASN A 73 5.93 15.56 -10.10
CA ASN A 73 5.17 15.75 -11.34
C ASN A 73 3.97 14.79 -11.50
N ASP A 74 3.44 14.30 -10.38
CA ASP A 74 2.31 13.35 -10.33
C ASP A 74 2.55 11.99 -11.00
N GLU A 75 3.82 11.63 -11.18
CA GLU A 75 4.25 10.40 -11.83
C GLU A 75 5.21 9.62 -10.92
N LEU A 76 5.25 8.30 -11.11
CA LEU A 76 6.33 7.48 -10.57
C LEU A 76 7.45 7.39 -11.61
N ASN A 77 8.63 7.90 -11.26
CA ASN A 77 9.83 7.83 -12.08
C ASN A 77 10.92 7.05 -11.33
N ILE A 78 11.61 6.13 -12.00
CA ILE A 78 12.71 5.35 -11.42
C ILE A 78 14.05 5.66 -12.11
N THR A 79 15.14 5.43 -11.39
CA THR A 79 16.51 5.56 -11.89
C THR A 79 17.34 4.37 -11.44
N PHE A 80 18.35 4.01 -12.25
CA PHE A 80 19.35 2.98 -11.95
C PHE A 80 20.77 3.55 -11.91
N ASP A 81 20.90 4.88 -12.00
CA ASP A 81 22.18 5.59 -12.16
C ASP A 81 22.23 6.92 -11.38
N LYS A 82 21.70 6.91 -10.14
CA LYS A 82 21.71 8.06 -9.21
C LYS A 82 21.01 9.30 -9.77
N GLY A 83 19.92 9.11 -10.51
CA GLY A 83 19.11 10.20 -11.06
C GLY A 83 19.72 10.87 -12.29
N SER A 84 20.72 10.25 -12.92
CA SER A 84 21.29 10.75 -14.19
C SER A 84 20.30 10.55 -15.33
N ASN A 85 19.59 9.41 -15.34
CA ASN A 85 18.50 9.09 -16.24
C ASN A 85 17.28 8.63 -15.45
N TRP A 86 16.10 9.03 -15.93
CA TRP A 86 14.81 8.72 -15.34
C TRP A 86 13.92 7.99 -16.32
N ILE A 87 13.18 7.01 -15.81
CA ILE A 87 12.24 6.20 -16.57
C ILE A 87 10.89 6.28 -15.87
N THR A 88 9.86 6.73 -16.59
CA THR A 88 8.50 6.77 -16.08
C THR A 88 7.92 5.35 -16.02
N VAL A 89 7.40 4.99 -14.86
CA VAL A 89 6.69 3.73 -14.65
C VAL A 89 5.26 3.91 -15.19
N PRO A 90 4.72 2.96 -15.99
CA PRO A 90 3.40 3.11 -16.60
C PRO A 90 2.27 2.78 -15.61
N VAL A 91 2.23 3.50 -14.49
CA VAL A 91 1.21 3.39 -13.43
C VAL A 91 0.87 4.80 -12.96
N GLU A 92 -0.41 5.10 -12.84
CA GLU A 92 -0.87 6.39 -12.32
C GLU A 92 -0.52 6.49 -10.83
N LYS A 93 0.04 7.63 -10.41
CA LYS A 93 0.54 7.78 -9.05
C LYS A 93 -0.52 7.48 -7.99
N ASP A 94 -1.76 7.93 -8.20
CA ASP A 94 -2.84 7.73 -7.24
C ASP A 94 -3.21 6.25 -7.03
N GLN A 95 -3.03 5.39 -8.05
CA GLN A 95 -3.30 3.96 -7.95
C GLN A 95 -2.36 3.26 -6.97
N LEU A 96 -1.11 3.73 -6.85
CA LEU A 96 -0.12 3.19 -5.90
C LEU A 96 -0.57 3.38 -4.44
N PHE A 97 -1.40 4.39 -4.19
CA PHE A 97 -1.88 4.78 -2.86
C PHE A 97 -3.37 4.48 -2.64
N ASP A 98 -4.06 3.90 -3.62
CA ASP A 98 -5.49 3.59 -3.50
C ASP A 98 -5.74 2.51 -2.44
N GLY A 99 -6.88 2.59 -1.75
CA GLY A 99 -7.23 1.76 -0.60
C GLY A 99 -7.35 2.54 0.72
N GLU A 100 -7.11 1.87 1.86
CA GLU A 100 -7.19 2.46 3.21
C GLU A 100 -5.87 3.16 3.64
N TYR A 101 -5.10 3.71 2.70
CA TYR A 101 -3.83 4.38 3.01
C TYR A 101 -4.02 5.85 3.38
N ASN A 102 -3.51 6.25 4.56
CA ASN A 102 -3.63 7.61 5.11
C ASN A 102 -2.27 8.32 5.29
N GLY A 103 -1.20 7.81 4.66
CA GLY A 103 0.14 8.40 4.75
C GLY A 103 0.37 9.58 3.80
N ASN A 104 1.61 10.08 3.75
CA ASN A 104 1.94 11.36 3.11
C ASN A 104 1.89 11.35 1.56
N LYS A 105 1.81 10.18 0.91
CA LYS A 105 1.86 9.98 -0.56
C LYS A 105 3.05 10.67 -1.27
N ARG A 106 4.12 10.96 -0.52
CA ARG A 106 5.39 11.54 -1.02
C ARG A 106 6.46 10.47 -1.22
N GLU A 107 6.30 9.34 -0.53
CA GLU A 107 7.11 8.14 -0.65
C GLU A 107 6.18 6.97 -0.98
N LEU A 108 6.69 5.98 -1.71
CA LEU A 108 5.96 4.73 -1.94
C LEU A 108 5.64 4.06 -0.61
N ILE A 109 4.52 3.35 -0.55
CA ILE A 109 4.18 2.55 0.61
C ILE A 109 5.29 1.52 0.80
N GLU A 110 5.87 1.46 2.00
CA GLU A 110 6.91 0.50 2.31
C GLU A 110 6.44 -0.92 1.97
N VAL A 111 7.36 -1.76 1.48
CA VAL A 111 7.13 -3.14 1.05
C VAL A 111 6.09 -3.35 -0.07
N SER A 112 5.50 -2.29 -0.64
CA SER A 112 4.56 -2.40 -1.77
C SER A 112 5.23 -2.47 -3.14
N TYR A 113 6.55 -2.54 -3.19
CA TYR A 113 7.33 -2.56 -4.42
C TYR A 113 8.67 -3.30 -4.21
N VAL A 114 9.23 -3.78 -5.31
CA VAL A 114 10.59 -4.29 -5.40
C VAL A 114 11.34 -3.44 -6.40
N LEU A 115 12.45 -2.82 -6.00
CA LEU A 115 13.28 -2.01 -6.88
C LEU A 115 14.74 -2.40 -6.71
N THR A 116 15.23 -3.20 -7.66
CA THR A 116 16.59 -3.76 -7.71
C THR A 116 17.11 -3.65 -9.14
N GLN A 117 18.40 -3.91 -9.34
CA GLN A 117 19.03 -3.84 -10.67
C GLN A 117 18.33 -4.73 -11.71
N ASN A 118 17.79 -5.87 -11.28
CA ASN A 118 17.23 -6.89 -12.17
C ASN A 118 15.69 -6.90 -12.17
N ARG A 119 15.05 -6.15 -11.27
CA ARG A 119 13.59 -6.14 -11.12
C ARG A 119 13.10 -4.82 -10.57
N ALA A 120 12.21 -4.17 -11.31
CA ALA A 120 11.33 -3.12 -10.80
C ALA A 120 9.90 -3.68 -10.82
N ALA A 121 9.20 -3.70 -9.69
CA ALA A 121 7.84 -4.23 -9.58
C ALA A 121 7.03 -3.40 -8.59
N PHE A 122 5.82 -2.99 -8.97
CA PHE A 122 4.97 -2.09 -8.19
C PHE A 122 3.57 -2.69 -8.04
N LEU A 123 3.15 -2.91 -6.80
CA LEU A 123 1.83 -3.44 -6.45
C LEU A 123 0.86 -2.29 -6.24
N TYR A 124 -0.25 -2.29 -6.96
CA TYR A 124 -1.26 -1.22 -6.91
C TYR A 124 -2.68 -1.77 -7.08
N SER A 125 -3.65 -0.91 -6.83
CA SER A 125 -5.05 -1.20 -7.11
C SER A 125 -5.59 -0.30 -8.21
N ASP A 126 -6.44 -0.88 -9.06
CA ASP A 126 -7.16 -0.18 -10.11
C ASP A 126 -8.63 -0.59 -10.12
N GLY A 127 -9.50 0.32 -10.52
CA GLY A 127 -10.94 0.12 -10.56
C GLY A 127 -11.70 0.94 -9.51
N MET A 128 -12.89 1.38 -9.92
CA MET A 128 -13.63 2.45 -9.24
C MET A 128 -14.48 1.94 -8.05
N ASP A 129 -14.95 0.70 -8.12
CA ASP A 129 -15.88 0.09 -7.14
C ASP A 129 -15.45 -1.34 -6.77
N TRP A 130 -15.98 -1.87 -5.67
CA TRP A 130 -15.60 -3.18 -5.13
C TRP A 130 -15.69 -4.33 -6.15
N ASP A 131 -16.73 -4.36 -6.99
CA ASP A 131 -16.95 -5.40 -8.01
C ASP A 131 -15.91 -5.40 -9.14
N ASN A 132 -15.25 -4.25 -9.35
CA ASN A 132 -14.32 -4.04 -10.46
C ASN A 132 -12.91 -3.72 -10.00
N LYS A 133 -12.67 -3.67 -8.69
CA LYS A 133 -11.36 -3.35 -8.12
C LYS A 133 -10.44 -4.55 -8.23
N ARG A 134 -9.28 -4.32 -8.84
CA ARG A 134 -8.24 -5.29 -9.16
C ARG A 134 -6.99 -4.95 -8.39
N ILE A 135 -6.26 -5.97 -7.97
CA ILE A 135 -4.89 -5.82 -7.48
C ILE A 135 -3.95 -6.25 -8.61
N LEU A 136 -3.06 -5.36 -8.99
CA LEU A 136 -2.20 -5.49 -10.17
C LEU A 136 -0.74 -5.38 -9.75
N LEU A 137 0.12 -6.12 -10.46
CA LEU A 137 1.57 -5.94 -10.39
C LEU A 137 2.07 -5.51 -11.76
N THR A 138 2.62 -4.29 -11.84
CA THR A 138 3.36 -3.83 -13.02
C THR A 138 4.84 -3.98 -12.75
N TYR A 139 5.56 -4.63 -13.66
CA TYR A 139 6.97 -4.94 -13.47
C TYR A 139 7.79 -4.90 -14.75
N SER A 140 9.10 -4.73 -14.56
CA SER A 140 10.13 -4.76 -15.58
C SER A 140 11.32 -5.58 -15.09
N LEU A 141 11.91 -6.36 -16.00
CA LEU A 141 13.10 -7.19 -15.75
C LEU A 141 14.33 -6.71 -16.55
N ASP A 142 14.21 -5.55 -17.22
CA ASP A 142 15.22 -5.01 -18.14
C ASP A 142 15.50 -3.53 -17.88
N GLN A 143 15.44 -3.15 -16.59
CA GLN A 143 15.67 -1.78 -16.10
C GLN A 143 14.70 -0.76 -16.69
N GLY A 144 13.42 -1.12 -16.82
CA GLY A 144 12.35 -0.23 -17.27
C GLY A 144 12.28 -0.02 -18.78
N LYS A 145 13.00 -0.81 -19.59
CA LYS A 145 12.92 -0.73 -21.06
C LYS A 145 11.60 -1.33 -21.57
N THR A 146 11.14 -2.41 -20.96
CA THR A 146 9.85 -3.02 -21.20
C THR A 146 9.11 -3.27 -19.89
N TRP A 147 7.78 -3.21 -19.97
CA TRP A 147 6.88 -3.38 -18.82
C TRP A 147 5.83 -4.44 -19.13
N LYS A 148 5.54 -5.27 -18.12
CA LYS A 148 4.44 -6.23 -18.10
C LYS A 148 3.51 -5.89 -16.94
N GLU A 149 2.23 -6.20 -17.11
CA GLU A 149 1.22 -6.11 -16.05
C GLU A 149 0.65 -7.51 -15.82
N SER A 150 0.49 -7.90 -14.55
CA SER A 150 -0.22 -9.12 -14.15
C SER A 150 -1.35 -8.79 -13.18
N VAL A 151 -2.42 -9.58 -13.23
CA VAL A 151 -3.52 -9.51 -12.26
C VAL A 151 -3.19 -10.45 -11.12
N VAL A 152 -2.98 -9.90 -9.92
CA VAL A 152 -2.79 -10.71 -8.70
C VAL A 152 -4.15 -11.29 -8.29
N THR A 153 -5.17 -10.44 -8.19
CA THR A 153 -6.54 -10.89 -7.88
C THR A 153 -7.59 -9.87 -8.30
N LYS A 154 -8.82 -10.35 -8.48
CA LYS A 154 -10.03 -9.56 -8.70
C LYS A 154 -11.30 -10.41 -8.46
N PRO A 155 -12.38 -9.83 -7.93
CA PRO A 155 -12.44 -8.52 -7.28
C PRO A 155 -11.70 -8.53 -5.93
N PHE A 156 -11.21 -7.38 -5.48
CA PHE A 156 -10.68 -7.20 -4.13
C PHE A 156 -11.19 -5.89 -3.54
N PRO A 157 -11.55 -5.83 -2.25
CA PRO A 157 -11.98 -4.59 -1.60
C PRO A 157 -10.85 -3.55 -1.54
N ALA A 158 -11.12 -2.39 -0.95
CA ALA A 158 -10.08 -1.41 -0.65
C ALA A 158 -8.96 -2.06 0.19
N MET A 159 -7.74 -2.00 -0.34
CA MET A 159 -6.56 -2.64 0.25
C MET A 159 -6.04 -1.83 1.44
N ARG A 160 -5.89 -2.47 2.60
CA ARG A 160 -5.31 -1.86 3.80
C ARG A 160 -3.83 -2.19 3.93
N PHE A 161 -3.49 -3.47 3.98
CA PHE A 161 -2.10 -3.95 3.94
C PHE A 161 -1.76 -4.45 2.56
N ARG A 162 -0.50 -4.27 2.16
CA ARG A 162 0.04 -4.70 0.88
C ARG A 162 1.53 -4.96 1.03
N LYS A 163 1.99 -6.09 0.52
CA LYS A 163 3.39 -6.46 0.46
C LYS A 163 3.65 -7.28 -0.79
N VAL A 164 4.75 -7.01 -1.48
CA VAL A 164 5.25 -7.82 -2.59
C VAL A 164 6.74 -8.04 -2.41
N ASP A 165 7.21 -9.25 -2.65
CA ASP A 165 8.64 -9.55 -2.65
C ASP A 165 8.95 -10.78 -3.51
N PHE A 166 10.21 -10.92 -3.91
CA PHE A 166 10.72 -12.01 -4.73
C PHE A 166 12.00 -12.57 -4.10
N LEU A 167 11.95 -13.84 -3.69
CA LEU A 167 13.14 -14.52 -3.13
C LEU A 167 14.14 -14.88 -4.22
N ASN A 168 13.67 -15.03 -5.46
CA ASN A 168 14.50 -15.28 -6.64
C ASN A 168 13.77 -14.82 -7.91
N ASP A 169 14.35 -15.08 -9.08
CA ASP A 169 13.80 -14.63 -10.37
C ASP A 169 12.42 -15.22 -10.70
N LYS A 170 12.04 -16.33 -10.05
CA LYS A 170 10.79 -17.07 -10.29
C LYS A 170 9.83 -16.98 -9.11
N PHE A 171 10.30 -17.29 -7.91
CA PHE A 171 9.45 -17.35 -6.74
C PHE A 171 9.29 -15.97 -6.09
N GLY A 172 8.04 -15.60 -5.86
CA GLY A 172 7.66 -14.40 -5.13
C GLY A 172 6.29 -14.56 -4.48
N TYR A 173 5.94 -13.58 -3.66
CA TYR A 173 4.68 -13.58 -2.94
C TYR A 173 4.08 -12.18 -2.89
N VAL A 174 2.75 -12.13 -2.81
CA VAL A 174 1.97 -10.94 -2.49
C VAL A 174 1.11 -11.23 -1.27
N ILE A 175 1.13 -10.35 -0.28
CA ILE A 175 0.29 -10.43 0.91
C ILE A 175 -0.55 -9.16 0.96
N ILE A 176 -1.86 -9.32 0.98
CA ILE A 176 -2.81 -8.20 0.97
C ILE A 176 -3.89 -8.41 2.02
N SER A 177 -4.44 -7.30 2.51
CA SER A 177 -5.61 -7.31 3.38
C SER A 177 -6.61 -6.25 2.98
N GLY A 178 -7.88 -6.46 3.35
CA GLY A 178 -8.94 -5.49 3.11
C GLY A 178 -10.28 -5.93 3.66
N GLY A 179 -11.32 -5.18 3.30
CA GLY A 179 -12.70 -5.48 3.73
C GLY A 179 -12.92 -5.25 5.22
N ARG A 180 -12.21 -4.28 5.81
CA ARG A 180 -12.20 -4.09 7.25
C ARG A 180 -13.58 -3.71 7.79
N THR A 181 -14.10 -4.50 8.73
CA THR A 181 -15.40 -4.31 9.39
C THR A 181 -15.27 -4.62 10.88
N MET A 182 -15.64 -3.69 11.76
CA MET A 182 -15.62 -3.90 13.23
C MET A 182 -14.28 -4.45 13.75
N SER A 183 -13.17 -3.87 13.32
CA SER A 183 -11.78 -4.28 13.65
C SER A 183 -11.39 -5.69 13.17
N GLN A 184 -12.18 -6.29 12.29
CA GLN A 184 -11.83 -7.50 11.56
C GLN A 184 -11.50 -7.17 10.12
N GLU A 185 -10.61 -7.91 9.50
CA GLU A 185 -10.37 -7.88 8.06
C GLU A 185 -10.10 -9.30 7.58
N PHE A 186 -10.04 -9.51 6.26
CA PHE A 186 -9.43 -10.72 5.74
C PHE A 186 -8.06 -10.38 5.16
N SER A 187 -7.15 -11.34 5.26
CA SER A 187 -5.86 -11.31 4.60
C SER A 187 -5.75 -12.51 3.66
N THR A 188 -5.04 -12.31 2.55
CA THR A 188 -4.83 -13.33 1.54
C THR A 188 -3.38 -13.27 1.07
N VAL A 189 -2.79 -14.43 0.87
CA VAL A 189 -1.45 -14.60 0.29
C VAL A 189 -1.60 -15.19 -1.10
N PHE A 190 -0.86 -14.62 -2.04
CA PHE A 190 -0.70 -15.12 -3.40
C PHE A 190 0.75 -15.47 -3.66
N LEU A 191 1.00 -16.59 -4.31
CA LEU A 191 2.34 -17.05 -4.69
C LEU A 191 2.50 -16.99 -6.21
N THR A 192 3.72 -16.70 -6.66
CA THR A 192 4.10 -16.86 -8.06
C THR A 192 5.30 -17.79 -8.15
N HIS A 193 5.32 -18.62 -9.18
CA HIS A 193 6.44 -19.53 -9.51
C HIS A 193 7.04 -19.24 -10.90
N ASP A 194 6.59 -18.16 -11.55
CA ASP A 194 6.97 -17.76 -12.90
C ASP A 194 7.44 -16.29 -12.99
N GLY A 195 7.86 -15.72 -11.86
CA GLY A 195 8.44 -14.39 -11.79
C GLY A 195 7.41 -13.26 -11.80
N GLY A 196 6.15 -13.57 -11.47
CA GLY A 196 5.03 -12.61 -11.42
C GLY A 196 4.23 -12.56 -12.71
N GLU A 197 4.32 -13.56 -13.59
CA GLU A 197 3.43 -13.68 -14.76
C GLU A 197 2.04 -14.18 -14.35
N SER A 198 1.97 -15.09 -13.39
CA SER A 198 0.73 -15.59 -12.79
C SER A 198 0.83 -15.72 -11.26
N TRP A 199 -0.34 -15.70 -10.61
CA TRP A 199 -0.49 -15.69 -9.16
C TRP A 199 -1.51 -16.73 -8.72
N GLU A 200 -1.16 -17.52 -7.70
CA GLU A 200 -2.00 -18.56 -7.11
C GLU A 200 -2.35 -18.18 -5.67
N GLU A 201 -3.64 -18.16 -5.36
CA GLU A 201 -4.14 -17.89 -4.00
C GLU A 201 -3.87 -19.10 -3.09
N THR A 202 -3.33 -18.82 -1.89
CA THR A 202 -3.14 -19.83 -0.84
C THR A 202 -4.42 -20.05 -0.02
N THR A 203 -4.45 -21.08 0.82
CA THR A 203 -5.57 -21.27 1.76
C THR A 203 -5.61 -20.14 2.79
N ASN A 204 -6.81 -19.68 3.13
CA ASN A 204 -7.02 -18.68 4.17
C ASN A 204 -6.57 -19.22 5.54
N SER A 205 -5.84 -18.41 6.33
CA SER A 205 -5.38 -18.81 7.66
C SER A 205 -6.50 -18.99 8.69
N GLY A 206 -7.70 -18.48 8.40
CA GLY A 206 -8.84 -18.41 9.30
C GLY A 206 -8.79 -17.21 10.26
N VAL A 207 -7.72 -16.42 10.22
CA VAL A 207 -7.51 -15.28 11.12
C VAL A 207 -8.15 -14.03 10.53
N THR A 208 -9.00 -13.38 11.33
CA THR A 208 -9.70 -12.15 10.92
C THR A 208 -9.16 -10.89 11.60
N ARG A 209 -8.07 -10.99 12.38
CA ARG A 209 -7.37 -9.85 12.97
C ARG A 209 -6.57 -9.11 11.91
N LEU A 210 -6.12 -7.89 12.25
CA LEU A 210 -5.34 -7.09 11.31
C LEU A 210 -3.97 -7.73 11.07
N ILE A 211 -3.60 -7.93 9.82
CA ILE A 211 -2.23 -8.38 9.51
C ILE A 211 -1.25 -7.25 9.79
N SER A 212 -0.15 -7.56 10.47
CA SER A 212 0.92 -6.61 10.77
C SER A 212 2.12 -6.79 9.87
N ASP A 213 2.47 -8.03 9.53
CA ASP A 213 3.52 -8.36 8.58
C ASP A 213 3.35 -9.81 8.10
N GLY A 214 4.13 -10.20 7.10
CA GLY A 214 4.24 -11.58 6.65
C GLY A 214 5.27 -11.73 5.54
N GLY A 215 5.67 -12.96 5.25
CA GLY A 215 6.61 -13.24 4.17
C GLY A 215 7.05 -14.68 4.11
N PHE A 216 7.77 -15.01 3.04
CA PHE A 216 8.31 -16.35 2.81
C PHE A 216 9.83 -16.33 2.92
N ILE A 217 10.40 -17.40 3.46
CA ILE A 217 11.84 -17.60 3.57
C ILE A 217 12.37 -18.62 2.56
N ASP A 218 11.47 -19.43 2.01
CA ASP A 218 11.68 -20.34 0.90
C ASP A 218 10.34 -20.59 0.19
N GLU A 219 10.32 -21.44 -0.83
CA GLU A 219 9.13 -21.70 -1.66
C GLU A 219 7.98 -22.39 -0.90
N THR A 220 8.25 -22.92 0.30
CA THR A 220 7.29 -23.72 1.08
C THR A 220 6.99 -23.16 2.46
N THR A 221 7.93 -22.40 3.03
CA THR A 221 7.86 -21.90 4.40
C THR A 221 7.58 -20.40 4.40
N GLY A 222 6.43 -20.04 4.96
CA GLY A 222 5.95 -18.67 5.06
C GLY A 222 5.32 -18.37 6.41
N PHE A 223 5.23 -17.09 6.73
CA PHE A 223 4.80 -16.58 8.02
C PHE A 223 3.79 -15.44 7.86
N LEU A 224 2.80 -15.39 8.75
CA LEU A 224 1.86 -14.29 8.86
C LEU A 224 1.81 -13.85 10.33
N SER A 225 2.00 -12.56 10.57
CA SER A 225 1.98 -11.96 11.89
C SER A 225 0.78 -11.04 12.00
N PHE A 226 -0.07 -11.24 12.99
CA PHE A 226 -1.29 -10.47 13.21
C PHE A 226 -1.13 -9.54 14.42
N GLY A 227 -1.85 -8.42 14.39
CA GLY A 227 -1.86 -7.41 15.43
C GLY A 227 -3.24 -7.18 16.01
N THR A 228 -3.28 -6.77 17.28
CA THR A 228 -4.47 -6.23 17.95
C THR A 228 -4.11 -4.96 18.70
N ILE A 229 -5.10 -4.25 19.23
CA ILE A 229 -4.89 -2.98 19.95
C ILE A 229 -4.07 -3.20 21.23
N ASN A 230 -4.35 -4.28 21.96
CA ASN A 230 -3.65 -4.65 23.19
C ASN A 230 -3.23 -6.13 23.12
N PRO A 231 -2.13 -6.45 22.42
CA PRO A 231 -1.66 -7.83 22.31
C PRO A 231 -0.94 -8.22 23.61
N GLU A 232 -1.22 -9.42 24.12
CA GLU A 232 -0.55 -9.99 25.30
C GLU A 232 0.59 -10.94 24.90
N GLU A 233 0.49 -11.50 23.69
CA GLU A 233 1.46 -12.39 23.07
C GLU A 233 1.46 -12.20 21.53
N PRO A 234 2.54 -12.61 20.84
CA PRO A 234 2.62 -12.59 19.39
C PRO A 234 1.63 -13.54 18.74
N ASP A 235 0.89 -13.03 17.77
CA ASP A 235 -0.06 -13.79 16.96
C ASP A 235 0.62 -14.17 15.63
N LEU A 236 1.38 -15.27 15.64
CA LEU A 236 2.23 -15.70 14.53
C LEU A 236 1.75 -17.03 13.96
N TYR A 237 1.55 -17.09 12.65
CA TYR A 237 1.19 -18.28 11.90
C TYR A 237 2.31 -18.68 10.96
N VAL A 238 2.46 -19.99 10.75
CA VAL A 238 3.44 -20.58 9.84
C VAL A 238 2.76 -21.56 8.87
N THR A 239 3.21 -21.54 7.62
CA THR A 239 3.00 -22.63 6.65
C THR A 239 4.34 -23.30 6.36
N GLN A 240 4.32 -24.60 6.08
CA GLN A 240 5.48 -25.37 5.62
C GLN A 240 5.14 -26.18 4.35
N ASP A 241 4.02 -25.85 3.72
CA ASP A 241 3.46 -26.53 2.56
C ASP A 241 2.96 -25.53 1.51
N ALA A 242 3.66 -24.40 1.35
CA ALA A 242 3.39 -23.35 0.38
C ALA A 242 1.98 -22.72 0.54
N GLY A 243 1.54 -22.54 1.78
CA GLY A 243 0.25 -21.92 2.11
C GLY A 243 -0.96 -22.83 1.91
N ASN A 244 -0.75 -24.14 1.72
CA ASN A 244 -1.87 -25.10 1.71
C ASN A 244 -2.49 -25.22 3.10
N THR A 245 -1.68 -25.16 4.15
CA THR A 245 -2.13 -25.08 5.55
C THR A 245 -1.37 -24.01 6.32
N TRP A 246 -2.07 -23.34 7.22
CA TRP A 246 -1.52 -22.36 8.15
C TRP A 246 -1.80 -22.83 9.58
N THR A 247 -0.77 -22.82 10.42
CA THR A 247 -0.87 -23.22 11.83
C THR A 247 -0.25 -22.15 12.71
N GLU A 248 -0.87 -21.89 13.85
CA GLU A 248 -0.31 -21.00 14.87
C GLU A 248 1.03 -21.53 15.37
N ALA A 249 2.04 -20.67 15.39
CA ALA A 249 3.36 -20.96 15.90
C ALA A 249 3.40 -20.72 17.40
N LYS A 250 4.01 -21.63 18.15
CA LYS A 250 4.14 -21.48 19.60
C LYS A 250 5.35 -20.62 19.93
N VAL A 251 5.13 -19.44 20.51
CA VAL A 251 6.21 -18.56 20.99
C VAL A 251 6.36 -18.71 22.51
N ASN A 252 7.48 -19.27 22.96
CA ASN A 252 7.75 -19.43 24.38
C ASN A 252 8.42 -18.16 24.92
N ILE A 253 7.62 -17.32 25.57
CA ILE A 253 8.07 -16.04 26.16
C ILE A 253 8.37 -16.23 27.65
N PRO A 254 9.57 -15.87 28.13
CA PRO A 254 9.89 -15.85 29.56
C PRO A 254 8.91 -14.96 30.35
N ALA A 255 8.66 -15.29 31.61
CA ALA A 255 7.63 -14.63 32.41
C ALA A 255 7.87 -13.12 32.56
N GLU A 256 9.14 -12.70 32.63
CA GLU A 256 9.58 -11.31 32.69
C GLU A 256 9.33 -10.50 31.40
N TYR A 257 9.04 -11.17 30.28
CA TYR A 257 8.83 -10.56 28.96
C TYR A 257 7.40 -10.72 28.42
N LYS A 258 6.51 -11.32 29.20
CA LYS A 258 5.07 -11.39 28.85
C LYS A 258 4.51 -9.99 28.64
N GLU A 259 3.64 -9.83 27.64
CA GLU A 259 3.03 -8.55 27.26
C GLU A 259 4.03 -7.48 26.77
N ILE A 260 5.34 -7.77 26.75
CA ILE A 260 6.38 -6.86 26.25
C ILE A 260 6.70 -7.16 24.79
N PHE A 261 6.98 -8.41 24.43
CA PHE A 261 7.28 -8.78 23.04
C PHE A 261 6.06 -9.46 22.42
N VAL A 262 5.34 -8.72 21.57
CA VAL A 262 3.94 -9.01 21.24
C VAL A 262 3.60 -8.88 19.75
N GLN A 263 4.53 -8.42 18.92
CA GLN A 263 4.31 -8.33 17.47
C GLN A 263 5.55 -8.82 16.73
N ALA A 264 5.41 -9.94 16.03
CA ALA A 264 6.50 -10.58 15.31
C ALA A 264 6.74 -9.92 13.95
N GLU A 265 8.01 -9.75 13.58
CA GLU A 265 8.45 -9.45 12.22
C GLU A 265 8.52 -10.73 11.38
N VAL A 266 8.82 -10.62 10.08
CA VAL A 266 9.08 -11.82 9.26
C VAL A 266 10.34 -12.53 9.74
N PRO A 267 10.27 -13.84 10.03
CA PRO A 267 11.47 -14.59 10.35
C PRO A 267 12.48 -14.64 9.21
N VAL A 268 13.75 -14.75 9.57
CA VAL A 268 14.87 -14.87 8.64
C VAL A 268 15.68 -16.13 8.93
N LYS A 269 16.36 -16.65 7.90
CA LYS A 269 17.26 -17.79 8.05
C LYS A 269 18.63 -17.32 8.54
N GLU A 270 19.06 -17.83 9.70
CA GLU A 270 20.38 -17.58 10.26
C GLU A 270 21.14 -18.90 10.39
N GLY A 271 21.99 -19.19 9.40
CA GLY A 271 22.71 -20.45 9.33
C GLY A 271 21.77 -21.65 9.30
N GLY A 272 21.73 -22.42 10.39
CA GLY A 272 20.95 -23.66 10.51
C GLY A 272 19.62 -23.54 11.24
N TYR A 273 19.21 -22.33 11.64
CA TYR A 273 17.97 -22.07 12.37
C TYR A 273 17.26 -20.84 11.80
N LEU A 274 16.02 -20.61 12.25
CA LEU A 274 15.30 -19.37 11.95
C LEU A 274 15.38 -18.43 13.13
N ALA A 275 15.50 -17.14 12.86
CA ALA A 275 15.43 -16.08 13.85
C ALA A 275 14.25 -15.17 13.55
N VAL A 276 13.58 -14.68 14.59
CA VAL A 276 12.54 -13.66 14.47
C VAL A 276 12.77 -12.59 15.52
N LEU A 277 12.60 -11.33 15.12
CA LEU A 277 12.51 -10.21 16.05
C LEU A 277 11.05 -9.97 16.38
N ILE A 278 10.77 -9.83 17.67
CA ILE A 278 9.44 -9.54 18.19
C ILE A 278 9.51 -8.20 18.90
N ASN A 279 8.80 -7.22 18.36
CA ASN A 279 8.73 -5.87 18.90
C ASN A 279 7.58 -5.71 19.89
N GLN A 280 7.48 -4.51 20.47
CA GLN A 280 6.57 -4.24 21.57
C GLN A 280 5.15 -3.81 21.15
N GLY A 281 4.87 -3.86 19.84
CA GLY A 281 3.61 -3.40 19.29
C GLY A 281 3.39 -1.89 19.49
N PRO A 282 2.17 -1.40 19.20
CA PRO A 282 1.89 0.03 19.14
C PRO A 282 1.93 0.75 20.50
N ASN A 283 1.82 0.01 21.60
CA ASN A 283 1.71 0.58 22.96
C ASN A 283 2.96 0.30 23.83
N GLY A 284 4.03 -0.24 23.25
CA GLY A 284 5.23 -0.62 23.98
C GLY A 284 6.01 0.57 24.55
N ASP A 285 6.32 0.52 25.84
CA ASP A 285 7.13 1.51 26.54
C ASP A 285 8.36 0.91 27.25
N TYR A 286 8.53 -0.43 27.19
CA TYR A 286 9.63 -1.14 27.84
C TYR A 286 10.97 -0.65 27.30
N LYS A 287 11.82 -0.16 28.21
CA LYS A 287 13.14 0.44 27.88
C LYS A 287 13.03 1.51 26.77
N GLY A 288 11.97 2.30 26.79
CA GLY A 288 11.74 3.38 25.82
C GLY A 288 11.13 2.91 24.49
N GLY A 289 10.54 1.70 24.44
CA GLY A 289 9.76 1.21 23.30
C GLY A 289 10.56 0.73 22.09
N LYS A 290 11.89 0.69 22.18
CA LYS A 290 12.77 0.38 21.05
C LYS A 290 13.44 -0.99 21.09
N VAL A 291 13.43 -1.64 22.25
CA VAL A 291 14.05 -2.96 22.41
C VAL A 291 13.15 -4.01 21.80
N LYS A 292 13.74 -4.95 21.05
CA LYS A 292 13.05 -6.13 20.51
C LYS A 292 13.57 -7.39 21.19
N GLY A 293 12.76 -8.44 21.22
CA GLY A 293 13.21 -9.78 21.62
C GLY A 293 13.60 -10.57 20.38
N LYS A 294 14.80 -11.16 20.37
CA LYS A 294 15.19 -12.14 19.36
C LYS A 294 14.83 -13.53 19.84
N PHE A 295 14.07 -14.24 19.03
CA PHE A 295 13.67 -15.62 19.26
C PHE A 295 14.21 -16.51 18.15
N ILE A 296 14.51 -17.76 18.47
CA ILE A 296 15.03 -18.74 17.50
C ILE A 296 14.13 -19.97 17.40
N SER A 297 14.05 -20.53 16.21
CA SER A 297 13.35 -21.78 15.93
C SER A 297 14.28 -22.79 15.25
N LYS A 298 14.22 -24.03 15.73
CA LYS A 298 14.96 -25.18 15.17
C LYS A 298 14.06 -26.17 14.43
N ASP A 299 12.76 -25.88 14.33
CA ASP A 299 11.74 -26.73 13.73
C ASP A 299 10.97 -26.03 12.60
N ASN A 300 11.70 -25.16 11.87
CA ASN A 300 11.19 -24.34 10.76
C ASN A 300 9.99 -23.47 11.16
N GLY A 301 10.03 -22.91 12.36
CA GLY A 301 9.13 -21.85 12.80
C GLY A 301 7.85 -22.33 13.49
N LYS A 302 7.75 -23.61 13.86
CA LYS A 302 6.63 -24.13 14.65
C LYS A 302 6.74 -23.74 16.12
N THR A 303 7.95 -23.77 16.67
CA THR A 303 8.24 -23.33 18.03
C THR A 303 9.38 -22.33 18.07
N TRP A 304 9.23 -21.33 18.92
CA TRP A 304 10.18 -20.24 19.11
C TRP A 304 10.60 -20.15 20.57
N GLU A 305 11.90 -19.98 20.80
CA GLU A 305 12.51 -19.81 22.11
C GLU A 305 13.25 -18.48 22.18
N PHE A 306 13.07 -17.76 23.30
CA PHE A 306 13.78 -16.51 23.53
C PHE A 306 15.30 -16.74 23.54
N GLN A 307 16.04 -15.88 22.83
CA GLN A 307 17.49 -15.91 22.80
C GLN A 307 18.09 -14.72 23.54
N VAL A 308 17.72 -13.50 23.15
CA VAL A 308 18.33 -12.27 23.66
C VAL A 308 17.46 -11.05 23.38
N GLU A 309 17.58 -10.00 24.19
CA GLU A 309 17.11 -8.66 23.82
C GLU A 309 18.03 -8.06 22.76
N VAL A 310 17.47 -7.31 21.82
CA VAL A 310 18.23 -6.61 20.77
C VAL A 310 17.92 -5.12 20.86
N ASN A 311 18.97 -4.32 20.91
CA ASN A 311 18.85 -2.86 20.90
C ASN A 311 18.68 -2.35 19.46
N PRO A 312 18.01 -1.20 19.24
CA PRO A 312 17.81 -0.66 17.90
C PRO A 312 19.11 -0.42 17.11
N ASN A 313 20.24 -0.16 17.79
CA ASN A 313 21.53 0.05 17.13
C ASN A 313 22.18 -1.25 16.64
N GLU A 314 21.68 -2.42 17.04
CA GLU A 314 22.19 -3.74 16.65
C GLU A 314 21.37 -4.36 15.51
N THR A 315 20.25 -3.74 15.11
CA THR A 315 19.36 -4.22 14.04
C THR A 315 19.67 -3.67 12.64
N GLU A 316 20.65 -2.76 12.51
CA GLU A 316 21.04 -2.12 11.23
C GLU A 316 22.33 -2.71 10.61
N GLY A 317 22.75 -3.91 11.04
CA GLY A 317 24.02 -4.55 10.64
C GLY A 317 23.87 -5.68 9.62
#